data_AF-A0A329KE98-F1
#
_entry.id   AF-A0A329KE98-F1
#
_cell.length_a   1.000
_cell.length_b   1.000
_cell.length_c   1.000
_cell.angle_alpha   90.00
_cell.angle_beta   90.00
_cell.angle_gamma   90.00
#
_symmetry.space_group_name_H-M   'P 1'
#
loop_
_entity.id
_entity.type
_entity.pdbx_description
1 polymer ?
#
loop_
_entity_poly.entity_id
_entity_poly.type
_entity_poly.pdbx_seq_one_letter_code
_entity_poly.pdbx_strand_id
1 'polypeptide(L)'
;PGCGATRGLHAHHLRHWEDGGPTELANLVLLCPYHHRLHHRGVLTITGPAHALTVTDTTGRPLSPGSLARPPTKPPPTVPPCPGPIGERADWWWYTPFQPQPPPTTN
;
A
#
# COMPACT_ATOMS: atom_id res chain seq x y z
N PRO A 1 6.66 -2.70 7.65
CA PRO A 1 7.88 -2.04 7.11
C PRO A 1 7.98 -2.37 5.61
N GLY A 2 8.56 -1.49 4.78
CA GLY A 2 8.63 -1.72 3.32
C GLY A 2 7.48 -1.12 2.49
N CYS A 3 6.69 -0.20 3.06
CA CYS A 3 5.69 0.52 2.29
C CYS A 3 6.37 1.47 1.29
N GLY A 4 6.04 1.35 -0.01
CA GLY A 4 6.60 2.19 -1.07
C GLY A 4 5.97 3.59 -1.22
N ALA A 5 5.13 4.03 -0.27
CA ALA A 5 4.51 5.34 -0.33
C ALA A 5 5.54 6.45 -0.09
N THR A 6 5.60 7.42 -0.99
CA THR A 6 6.57 8.54 -0.94
C THR A 6 5.92 9.92 -0.76
N ARG A 7 4.58 10.00 -0.83
CA ARG A 7 3.82 11.25 -0.74
C ARG A 7 2.64 11.10 0.22
N GLY A 8 2.16 12.23 0.76
CA GLY A 8 1.07 12.24 1.73
C GLY A 8 1.42 11.53 3.04
N LEU A 9 2.68 11.62 3.47
CA LEU A 9 3.16 10.99 4.69
C LEU A 9 2.85 11.87 5.90
N HIS A 10 2.51 11.24 7.02
CA HIS A 10 2.25 11.91 8.28
C HIS A 10 3.41 11.63 9.23
N ALA A 11 3.88 12.66 9.93
CA ALA A 11 4.82 12.50 11.03
C ALA A 11 4.09 11.93 12.25
N HIS A 12 4.68 10.92 12.88
CA HIS A 12 4.16 10.26 14.07
C HIS A 12 5.26 10.21 15.14
N HIS A 13 4.93 10.57 16.37
CA HIS A 13 5.85 10.51 17.50
C HIS A 13 6.02 9.07 18.01
N LEU A 14 7.27 8.60 18.12
CA LEU A 14 7.60 7.26 18.62
C LEU A 14 7.32 7.12 20.12
N ARG A 15 7.82 8.08 20.92
CA ARG A 15 7.25 8.37 22.24
C ARG A 15 6.17 9.40 22.05
N HIS A 16 4.93 9.05 22.38
CA HIS A 16 3.78 9.94 22.21
C HIS A 16 4.03 11.32 22.83
N TRP A 17 3.52 12.36 22.18
CA TRP A 17 3.62 13.73 22.67
C TRP A 17 2.95 13.89 24.04
N GLU A 18 1.81 13.24 24.25
CA GLU A 18 1.09 13.25 25.54
C GLU A 18 1.90 12.63 26.69
N ASP A 19 2.81 11.70 26.37
CA ASP A 19 3.75 11.10 27.31
C ASP A 19 5.04 11.93 27.47
N GLY A 20 5.07 13.17 26.98
CA GLY A 20 6.23 14.06 27.01
C GLY A 20 7.30 13.73 25.95
N GLY A 21 6.93 13.11 24.84
CA GLY A 21 7.82 12.89 23.70
C GLY A 21 8.23 14.20 23.01
N PRO A 22 9.52 14.43 22.73
CA PRO A 22 9.98 15.66 22.08
C PRO A 22 9.56 15.71 20.61
N THR A 23 9.34 16.91 20.08
CA THR A 23 9.13 17.14 18.63
C THR A 23 10.48 17.32 17.94
N GLU A 24 11.19 16.20 17.77
CA GLU A 24 12.52 16.15 17.16
C GLU A 24 12.59 14.98 16.17
N LEU A 25 13.44 15.09 15.14
CA LEU A 25 13.57 14.05 14.10
C LEU A 25 13.89 12.66 14.68
N ALA A 26 14.65 12.60 15.78
CA ALA A 26 14.99 11.34 16.45
C ALA A 26 13.78 10.62 17.08
N ASN A 27 12.68 11.36 17.35
CA ASN A 27 11.44 10.84 17.92
C ASN A 27 10.29 10.79 16.88
N LEU A 28 10.55 11.07 15.61
CA LEU A 28 9.51 11.09 14.57
C LEU A 28 9.74 9.99 13.53
N VAL A 29 8.65 9.39 13.08
CA VAL A 29 8.62 8.47 11.93
C VAL A 29 7.57 8.94 10.92
N LEU A 30 7.86 8.74 9.63
CA LEU A 30 6.91 9.01 8.55
C LEU A 30 6.10 7.77 8.22
N LEU A 31 4.77 7.89 8.23
CA LEU A 31 3.84 6.83 7.89
C LEU A 31 2.86 7.29 6.83
N CYS A 32 2.49 6.39 5.90
CA CYS A 32 1.37 6.68 5.00
C CYS A 32 0.04 6.65 5.77
N PRO A 33 -1.04 7.26 5.24
CA PRO A 33 -2.31 7.38 5.97
C PRO A 33 -2.90 6.03 6.38
N TYR A 34 -2.70 4.98 5.58
CA TYR A 34 -3.14 3.62 5.90
C TYR A 34 -2.39 3.04 7.11
N HIS A 35 -1.06 3.00 7.05
CA HIS A 35 -0.26 2.43 8.15
C HIS A 35 -0.32 3.27 9.42
N HIS A 36 -0.47 4.60 9.29
CA HIS A 36 -0.67 5.47 10.45
C HIS A 36 -1.98 5.12 11.18
N ARG A 37 -3.07 4.85 10.46
CA ARG A 37 -4.33 4.36 11.08
C ARG A 37 -4.17 2.98 11.71
N LEU A 38 -3.43 2.07 11.08
CA LEU A 38 -3.17 0.75 11.66
C LEU A 38 -2.40 0.85 12.98
N HIS A 39 -1.43 1.77 13.05
CA HIS A 39 -0.70 2.04 14.28
C HIS A 39 -1.63 2.48 15.41
N HIS A 40 -2.44 3.51 15.17
CA HIS A 40 -3.43 3.99 16.15
C HIS A 40 -4.48 2.95 16.54
N ARG A 41 -4.74 1.95 15.70
CA ARG A 41 -5.64 0.84 15.99
C ARG A 41 -4.98 -0.32 16.74
N GLY A 42 -3.67 -0.28 17.00
CA GLY A 42 -2.92 -1.39 17.60
C GLY A 42 -2.74 -2.59 16.67
N VAL A 43 -3.03 -2.45 15.37
CA VAL A 43 -2.82 -3.51 14.38
C VAL A 43 -1.36 -3.62 13.97
N LEU A 44 -0.65 -2.49 14.05
CA LEU A 44 0.77 -2.36 13.76
C LEU A 44 1.42 -1.68 14.97
N THR A 45 2.46 -2.27 15.55
CA THR A 45 3.20 -1.64 16.65
C THR A 45 4.56 -1.18 16.14
N ILE A 46 4.94 0.06 16.43
CA ILE A 46 6.22 0.66 16.02
C ILE A 46 6.96 1.10 17.28
N THR A 47 8.16 0.57 17.51
CA THR A 47 8.97 0.86 18.69
C THR A 47 10.44 1.02 18.34
N GLY A 48 11.23 1.46 19.32
CA GLY A 48 12.66 1.72 19.17
C GLY A 48 12.97 3.13 18.66
N PRO A 49 14.26 3.45 18.48
CA PRO A 49 14.67 4.76 17.99
C PRO A 49 14.41 4.88 16.47
N ALA A 50 14.25 6.11 15.97
CA ALA A 50 13.92 6.35 14.55
C ALA A 50 14.88 5.70 13.54
N HIS A 51 16.15 5.47 13.91
CA HIS A 51 17.16 4.84 13.05
C HIS A 51 17.19 3.30 13.13
N ALA A 52 16.48 2.69 14.07
CA ALA A 52 16.45 1.24 14.29
C ALA A 52 15.06 0.76 14.73
N LEU A 53 14.05 1.13 13.92
CA LEU A 53 12.66 0.81 14.21
C LEU A 53 12.41 -0.70 14.20
N THR A 54 11.71 -1.15 15.23
CA THR A 54 11.08 -2.48 15.26
C THR A 54 9.60 -2.31 14.96
N VAL A 55 9.10 -3.09 14.00
CA VAL A 55 7.68 -3.07 13.63
C VAL A 55 7.11 -4.47 13.76
N THR A 56 6.04 -4.63 14.52
CA THR A 56 5.39 -5.93 14.75
C THR A 56 3.91 -5.89 14.36
N ASP A 57 3.35 -7.06 14.09
CA ASP A 57 1.90 -7.25 13.98
C ASP A 57 1.22 -7.36 15.36
N THR A 58 -0.11 -7.59 15.35
CA THR A 58 -0.94 -7.77 16.55
C THR A 58 -0.51 -8.91 17.46
N THR A 59 0.26 -9.87 16.96
CA THR A 59 0.76 -11.02 17.72
C THR A 59 2.17 -10.78 18.27
N GLY A 60 2.75 -9.61 18.02
CA GLY A 60 4.12 -9.27 18.39
C GLY A 60 5.17 -9.85 17.42
N ARG A 61 4.75 -10.42 16.29
CA ARG A 61 5.70 -10.97 15.31
C ARG A 61 6.39 -9.82 14.56
N PRO A 62 7.73 -9.79 14.51
CA PRO A 62 8.45 -8.77 13.76
C PRO A 62 8.19 -8.91 12.26
N LEU A 63 7.91 -7.78 11.63
CA LEU A 63 7.67 -7.66 10.20
C LEU A 63 8.97 -7.28 9.49
N SER A 64 9.30 -8.00 8.42
CA SER A 64 10.43 -7.66 7.55
C SER A 64 10.02 -6.64 6.47
N PRO A 65 10.94 -5.78 5.99
CA PRO A 65 10.66 -4.81 4.92
C PRO A 65 10.46 -5.42 3.53
N GLY A 66 10.64 -6.74 3.37
CA GLY A 66 10.48 -7.44 2.11
C GLY A 66 9.05 -7.94 1.86
N SER A 67 8.76 -8.26 0.60
CA SER A 67 7.53 -8.97 0.24
C SER A 67 7.46 -10.33 0.96
N LEU A 68 6.29 -10.66 1.49
CA LEU A 68 6.01 -12.01 1.96
C LEU A 68 5.78 -12.98 0.80
N ALA A 69 5.63 -12.47 -0.43
CA ALA A 69 5.53 -13.31 -1.61
C ALA A 69 6.80 -14.15 -1.72
N ARG A 70 6.63 -15.46 -1.61
CA ARG A 70 7.72 -16.41 -1.84
C ARG A 70 7.91 -16.52 -3.35
N PRO A 71 9.14 -16.39 -3.86
CA PRO A 71 9.41 -16.72 -5.26
C PRO A 71 8.89 -18.14 -5.58
N PRO A 72 8.28 -18.35 -6.75
CA PRO A 72 7.87 -19.69 -7.16
C PRO A 72 9.12 -20.59 -7.21
N THR A 73 9.11 -21.68 -6.45
CA THR A 73 10.21 -22.67 -6.42
C THR A 73 10.00 -23.80 -7.42
N LYS A 74 8.83 -23.87 -8.04
CA LYS A 74 8.48 -24.88 -9.05
C LYS A 74 8.60 -24.27 -10.45
N PRO A 75 8.85 -25.09 -11.48
CA PRO A 75 8.75 -24.65 -12.86
C PRO A 75 7.40 -23.98 -13.11
N PRO A 76 7.34 -22.96 -13.99
CA PRO A 76 6.06 -22.46 -14.48
C PRO A 76 5.19 -23.64 -14.94
N PRO A 77 3.88 -23.65 -14.63
CA PRO A 77 3.02 -24.71 -15.11
C PRO A 77 3.06 -24.72 -16.65
N THR A 78 3.03 -25.92 -17.24
CA THR A 78 2.94 -26.09 -18.70
C THR A 78 1.52 -25.74 -19.16
N VAL A 79 1.20 -24.45 -19.15
CA VAL A 79 -0.05 -23.89 -19.69
C VAL A 79 0.24 -23.28 -21.06
N PRO A 80 -0.66 -23.42 -22.04
CA PRO A 80 -0.58 -22.66 -23.28
C PRO A 80 -0.44 -21.16 -22.98
N PRO A 81 0.28 -20.39 -23.81
CA PRO A 81 0.30 -18.94 -23.68
C PRO A 81 -1.12 -18.41 -23.61
N CYS A 82 -1.38 -17.47 -22.68
CA CYS A 82 -2.64 -16.75 -22.68
C CYS A 82 -2.79 -16.11 -24.07
N PRO A 83 -3.83 -16.46 -24.86
CA PRO A 83 -3.99 -15.96 -26.23
C PRO A 83 -4.11 -14.43 -26.31
N GLY A 84 -4.32 -13.79 -25.16
CA GLY A 84 -4.75 -12.40 -25.08
C GLY A 84 -6.25 -12.28 -25.39
N PRO A 85 -6.83 -11.09 -25.19
CA PRO A 85 -8.17 -10.82 -25.66
C PRO A 85 -8.23 -10.94 -27.18
N ILE A 86 -9.28 -11.56 -27.73
CA ILE A 86 -9.48 -11.71 -29.18
C ILE A 86 -9.85 -10.40 -29.91
N GLY A 87 -9.79 -9.26 -29.21
CA GLY A 87 -10.27 -7.98 -29.71
C GLY A 87 -11.80 -7.89 -29.81
N GLU A 88 -12.54 -8.85 -29.26
CA GLU A 88 -13.99 -8.78 -29.15
C GLU A 88 -14.43 -7.58 -28.31
N ARG A 89 -15.68 -7.16 -28.50
CA ARG A 89 -16.26 -6.10 -27.70
C ARG A 89 -16.32 -6.57 -26.25
N ALA A 90 -15.72 -5.80 -25.35
CA ALA A 90 -15.86 -6.04 -23.92
C ALA A 90 -17.34 -5.92 -23.53
N ASP A 91 -17.93 -7.03 -23.06
CA ASP A 91 -19.27 -7.07 -22.49
C ASP A 91 -19.22 -6.58 -21.04
N TRP A 92 -19.50 -5.30 -20.88
CA TRP A 92 -19.54 -4.63 -19.59
C TRP A 92 -20.92 -4.80 -18.95
N TRP A 93 -21.15 -5.92 -18.27
CA TRP A 93 -22.45 -6.24 -17.64
C TRP A 93 -22.90 -5.27 -16.52
N TRP A 94 -22.07 -4.29 -16.14
CA TRP A 94 -22.39 -3.23 -15.15
C TRP A 94 -21.96 -1.82 -15.59
N TYR A 95 -21.52 -1.62 -16.83
CA TYR A 95 -21.05 -0.30 -17.29
C TYR A 95 -21.38 -0.07 -18.78
N THR A 96 -22.15 0.97 -19.08
CA THR A 96 -22.36 1.40 -20.46
C THR A 96 -21.25 2.39 -20.85
N PRO A 97 -20.34 2.06 -21.77
CA PRO A 97 -19.30 3.01 -22.19
C PRO A 97 -19.92 4.23 -22.86
N PHE A 98 -19.43 5.42 -22.51
CA PHE A 98 -19.84 6.68 -23.14
C PHE A 98 -19.53 6.65 -24.64
N GLN A 99 -20.55 6.88 -25.47
CA GLN A 99 -20.40 7.09 -26.91
C GLN A 99 -20.46 8.60 -27.19
N PRO A 100 -19.38 9.24 -27.69
CA PRO A 100 -19.43 10.65 -28.06
C PRO A 100 -20.39 10.85 -29.22
N GLN A 101 -21.27 11.85 -29.13
CA GLN A 101 -22.13 12.23 -30.24
C GLN A 101 -21.28 12.88 -31.35
N PRO A 102 -21.58 12.61 -32.64
CA PRO A 102 -20.96 13.33 -33.74
C PRO A 102 -21.26 14.84 -33.62
N PRO A 103 -20.32 15.71 -34.05
CA PRO A 103 -20.57 17.14 -34.07
C PRO A 103 -21.79 17.47 -34.95
N PRO A 104 -22.57 18.52 -34.61
CA PRO A 104 -23.71 18.91 -35.43
C PRO A 104 -23.25 19.25 -36.85
N THR A 105 -24.03 18.84 -37.84
CA THR A 105 -23.80 19.22 -39.25
C THR A 105 -24.03 20.72 -39.40
N THR A 106 -23.03 21.43 -39.91
CA THR A 106 -23.17 22.83 -40.35
C THR A 106 -24.17 22.90 -41.50
N ASN A 107 -25.20 23.74 -41.37
CA ASN A 107 -26.13 24.10 -42.45
C ASN A 107 -25.42 24.93 -43.53
#